data_AF-A0A9E5YCP7-F1
#
_entry.id   AF-A0A9E5YCP7-F1
#
_cell.length_a   1.000
_cell.length_b   1.000
_cell.length_c   1.000
_cell.angle_alpha   90.00
_cell.angle_beta   90.00
_cell.angle_gamma   90.00
#
_symmetry.space_group_name_H-M   'P 1'
#
loop_
_entity.id
_entity.type
_entity.pdbx_description
1 polymer ?
#
loop_
_entity_poly.entity_id
_entity_poly.type
_entity_poly.pdbx_seq_one_letter_code
_entity_poly.pdbx_strand_id
1 'polypeptide(L)' 'MHHNYHKTLSRRGLVVWFTGLPGSGKSTIAAELEKELIVIKKAVYRLDGDSIRRGLNSDLG' A
#
# COMPACT_ATOMS: atom_id res chain seq x y z
N MET A 1 -29.64 -1.45 -13.82
CA MET A 1 -28.48 -2.21 -14.33
C MET A 1 -27.21 -1.57 -13.75
N HIS A 2 -26.36 -2.36 -13.10
CA HIS A 2 -24.92 -2.19 -12.81
C HIS A 2 -24.60 -3.02 -11.55
N HIS A 3 -24.48 -4.34 -11.74
CA HIS A 3 -23.92 -5.25 -10.74
C HIS A 3 -22.39 -5.13 -10.83
N ASN A 4 -21.75 -4.49 -9.85
CA ASN A 4 -20.30 -4.44 -9.77
C ASN A 4 -19.79 -5.66 -8.99
N TYR A 5 -19.02 -6.50 -9.69
CA TYR A 5 -18.41 -7.72 -9.20
C TYR A 5 -17.45 -7.43 -8.03
N HIS A 6 -17.88 -7.69 -6.79
CA HIS A 6 -16.94 -7.91 -5.70
C HIS A 6 -16.27 -9.26 -5.91
N LYS A 7 -15.16 -9.23 -6.66
CA LYS A 7 -14.22 -10.34 -6.73
C LYS A 7 -13.55 -10.44 -5.35
N THR A 8 -14.19 -11.11 -4.42
CA THR A 8 -13.58 -11.51 -3.15
C THR A 8 -12.35 -12.34 -3.52
N LEU A 9 -11.16 -11.78 -3.32
CA LEU A 9 -9.96 -12.61 -3.31
C LEU A 9 -10.22 -13.69 -2.27
N SER A 10 -10.30 -14.95 -2.70
CA SER A 10 -10.55 -16.13 -1.85
C SER A 10 -9.46 -16.36 -0.77
N ARG A 11 -8.58 -15.39 -0.55
CA ARG A 11 -7.48 -15.36 0.41
C ARG A 11 -7.69 -14.19 1.37
N ARG A 12 -7.53 -14.45 2.67
CA ARG A 12 -7.48 -13.39 3.69
C ARG A 12 -6.29 -12.47 3.38
N GLY A 13 -6.55 -11.18 3.28
CA GLY A 13 -5.51 -10.15 3.20
C GLY A 13 -4.82 -9.92 4.55
N LEU A 14 -3.70 -9.21 4.54
CA LEU A 14 -2.96 -8.78 5.73
C LEU A 14 -2.63 -7.29 5.60
N VAL A 15 -2.68 -6.57 6.73
CA VAL A 15 -2.16 -5.20 6.84
C VAL A 15 -0.93 -5.23 7.75
N VAL A 16 0.17 -4.64 7.29
CA VAL A 16 1.42 -4.54 8.05
C VAL A 16 1.72 -3.07 8.29
N TRP A 17 1.89 -2.68 9.55
CA TRP A 17 2.24 -1.33 9.96
C TRP A 17 3.73 -1.23 10.29
N PHE A 18 4.45 -0.40 9.54
CA PHE A 18 5.83 -0.05 9.87
C PHE A 18 5.86 1.22 10.73
N THR A 19 6.24 1.08 11.99
CA THR A 19 6.35 2.18 12.96
C THR A 19 7.79 2.33 13.47
N GLY A 20 8.15 3.49 14.00
CA GLY A 20 9.51 3.81 14.45
C GLY A 20 9.96 5.24 14.17
N LEU A 21 11.08 5.64 14.76
CA LEU A 21 11.62 7.01 14.72
C LEU A 21 11.83 7.57 13.30
N PRO A 22 11.72 8.89 13.07
CA PRO A 22 12.12 9.50 11.80
C PRO A 22 13.54 9.06 11.39
N GLY A 23 13.74 8.75 10.11
CA GLY A 23 15.03 8.26 9.60
C GLY A 23 15.34 6.77 9.88
N SER A 24 14.50 6.03 10.62
CA SER A 24 14.76 4.61 10.95
C SER A 24 14.61 3.61 9.78
N GLY A 25 14.48 4.07 8.53
CA GLY A 25 14.41 3.19 7.35
C GLY A 25 13.06 2.50 7.07
N LYS A 26 11.97 2.87 7.73
CA LYS A 26 10.63 2.27 7.53
C LYS A 26 10.17 2.26 6.07
N SER A 27 10.27 3.40 5.39
CA SER A 27 9.87 3.51 3.99
C SER A 27 10.76 2.65 3.08
N THR A 28 12.05 2.51 3.42
CA THR A 28 13.00 1.65 2.72
C THR A 28 12.60 0.18 2.80
N ILE A 29 12.35 -0.34 4.01
CA ILE A 29 11.95 -1.74 4.19
C ILE A 29 10.55 -2.01 3.61
N ALA A 30 9.62 -1.05 3.72
CA ALA A 30 8.30 -1.17 3.12
C ALA A 30 8.35 -1.25 1.59
N ALA A 31 9.23 -0.46 0.95
CA ALA A 31 9.43 -0.49 -0.49
C ALA A 31 10.07 -1.81 -0.95
N GLU A 32 11.03 -2.35 -0.20
CA GLU A 32 11.65 -3.62 -0.55
C GLU A 32 10.68 -4.79 -0.36
N LEU A 33 9.89 -4.79 0.72
CA LEU A 33 8.83 -5.79 0.92
C LEU A 33 7.79 -5.76 -0.22
N GLU A 34 7.41 -4.58 -0.70
CA GLU A 34 6.51 -4.43 -1.84
C GLU A 34 7.09 -5.09 -3.10
N LYS A 35 8.37 -4.84 -3.42
CA LYS A 35 9.04 -5.47 -4.56
C LYS A 35 9.06 -6.99 -4.45
N GLU A 36 9.44 -7.52 -3.29
CA GLU A 36 9.49 -8.97 -3.04
C GLU A 36 8.11 -9.61 -3.21
N LEU A 37 7.06 -8.98 -2.68
CA LEU A 37 5.67 -9.46 -2.83
C LEU A 37 5.18 -9.42 -4.29
N ILE A 38 5.58 -8.41 -5.07
CA ILE A 38 5.31 -8.34 -6.51
C ILE A 38 6.01 -9.49 -7.25
N VAL A 39 7.28 -9.75 -6.95
CA VAL A 39 8.08 -10.83 -7.56
C VAL A 39 7.40 -12.20 -7.35
N ILE A 40 6.87 -12.45 -6.15
CA ILE A 40 6.13 -13.69 -5.85
C ILE A 40 4.63 -13.64 -6.24
N LYS A 41 4.25 -12.70 -7.12
CA LYS A 41 2.90 -12.53 -7.68
C LYS A 41 1.80 -12.38 -6.63
N LYS A 42 2.07 -11.64 -5.55
CA LYS A 42 1.06 -11.26 -4.56
C LYS A 42 0.50 -9.89 -4.88
N ALA A 43 -0.82 -9.74 -4.72
CA ALA A 43 -1.43 -8.43 -4.68
C ALA A 43 -0.94 -7.70 -3.43
N VAL A 44 -0.25 -6.59 -3.63
CA VAL A 44 0.30 -5.74 -2.58
C VAL A 44 0.09 -4.29 -2.97
N TYR A 45 -0.06 -3.43 -1.97
CA TYR A 45 -0.11 -2.00 -2.15
C TYR A 45 0.54 -1.33 -0.95
N ARG A 46 1.51 -0.45 -1.18
CA ARG A 46 2.16 0.34 -0.13
C ARG A 46 1.49 1.70 0.03
N LEU A 47 0.96 1.95 1.22
CA LEU A 47 0.41 3.25 1.63
C LEU A 47 1.50 4.05 2.37
N ASP A 48 1.94 5.14 1.76
CA ASP A 48 2.90 6.07 2.37
C ASP A 48 2.25 7.43 2.59
N GLY A 49 2.31 7.93 3.83
CA GLY A 49 1.68 9.19 4.22
C GLY A 49 2.14 10.38 3.37
N ASP A 50 3.39 10.39 2.93
CA ASP A 50 3.92 11.45 2.04
C ASP A 50 3.35 11.35 0.61
N SER A 51 3.07 10.14 0.14
CA SER A 51 2.48 9.93 -1.18
C SER A 51 0.98 10.21 -1.19
N ILE A 52 0.28 9.82 -0.13
CA ILE A 52 -1.16 10.10 0.05
C ILE A 52 -1.41 11.59 0.21
N ARG A 53 -0.60 12.30 1.02
CA ARG A 53 -0.73 13.76 1.18
C ARG A 53 -0.54 14.51 -0.13
N ARG A 54 0.44 14.11 -0.95
CA ARG A 54 0.66 14.70 -2.27
C ARG A 54 -0.52 14.49 -3.22
N GLY A 55 -1.15 13.32 -3.20
CA GLY A 55 -2.29 13.01 -4.07
C GLY A 55 -3.63 13.58 -3.60
N LEU A 56 -3.83 13.75 -2.29
CA LEU A 56 -5.07 14.32 -1.75
C LEU A 56 -5.07 15.86 -1.71
N ASN A 57 -3.90 16.50 -1.53
CA ASN A 57 -3.80 17.96 -1.55
C ASN A 57 -3.58 18.55 -2.96
N SER A 58 -3.34 17.72 -3.98
CA SER A 58 -3.17 18.23 -5.35
C SER A 58 -4.47 18.72 -5.99
N ASP A 59 -5.63 18.36 -5.43
CA ASP A 59 -6.97 18.75 -5.94
C ASP A 59 -7.66 19.84 -5.08
N LEU A 60 -6.95 20.46 -4.14
CA LEU A 60 -7.47 21.54 -3.28
C LEU A 60 -6.92 22.92 -3.68
N GLY A 61 -6.89 23.20 -4.99
CA GLY A 61 -6.57 24.52 -5.55
C GLY A 61 -7.64 25.56 -5.26
#